data_AF-A0AAN6V7J3-F1
#
_entry.id   AF-A0AAN6V7J3-F1
#
_cell.length_a   1.000
_cell.length_b   1.000
_cell.length_c   1.000
_cell.angle_alpha   90.00
_cell.angle_beta   90.00
_cell.angle_gamma   90.00
#
_symmetry.space_group_name_H-M   'P 1'
#
loop_
_entity.id
_entity.type
_entity.pdbx_description
1 polymer ?
#
loop_
_entity_poly.entity_id
_entity_poly.type
_entity_poly.pdbx_seq_one_letter_code
_entity_poly.pdbx_strand_id
1 'polypeptide(L)' 'MSIDPAFARLENMQRNRYKYFRWNRKTAFVSFMYIIVVPSFVAYLGYATDGLWELRGKRRGNPISER' A
#
# COMPACT_ATOMS: atom_id res chain seq x y z
N MET A 1 20.91 -21.47 24.94
CA MET A 1 19.73 -20.62 25.24
C MET A 1 18.49 -21.43 24.89
N SER A 2 17.65 -21.77 25.87
CA SER A 2 16.41 -22.52 25.61
C SER A 2 15.36 -21.56 25.05
N ILE A 3 14.88 -21.84 23.84
CA ILE A 3 13.73 -21.11 23.28
C ILE A 3 12.48 -21.56 24.02
N ASP A 4 11.67 -20.60 24.47
CA ASP A 4 10.35 -20.87 25.04
C ASP A 4 9.49 -21.59 23.99
N PRO A 5 8.90 -22.76 24.31
CA PRO A 5 8.03 -23.49 23.40
C PRO A 5 6.87 -22.64 22.84
N ALA A 6 6.36 -21.65 23.58
CA ALA A 6 5.30 -20.78 23.07
C ALA A 6 5.79 -19.88 21.93
N PHE A 7 7.01 -19.34 22.06
CA PHE A 7 7.64 -18.53 21.00
C PHE A 7 7.93 -19.37 19.76
N ALA A 8 8.46 -20.59 19.93
CA ALA A 8 8.68 -21.53 18.83
C ALA A 8 7.37 -21.87 18.08
N ARG A 9 6.25 -22.00 18.80
CA ARG A 9 4.94 -22.24 18.19
C ARG A 9 4.45 -21.04 17.39
N LEU A 10 4.57 -19.83 17.94
CA LEU A 10 4.16 -18.60 17.25
C LEU A 10 4.94 -18.42 15.94
N GLU A 11 6.26 -18.62 15.98
CA GLU A 11 7.12 -18.55 14.80
C GLU A 11 6.67 -19.55 13.74
N ASN A 12 6.42 -20.80 14.14
CA ASN A 12 5.90 -21.82 13.23
C ASN A 12 4.53 -21.46 12.64
N MET A 13 3.63 -20.84 13.41
CA MET A 13 2.33 -20.39 12.91
C MET A 13 2.46 -19.24 11.90
N GLN A 14 3.35 -18.28 12.15
CA GLN A 14 3.60 -17.17 11.23
C GLN A 14 4.27 -17.65 9.94
N ARG A 15 5.31 -18.46 10.05
CA ARG A 15 6.06 -19.04 8.92
C ARG A 15 5.16 -19.90 8.02
N ASN A 16 4.28 -20.71 8.61
CA ASN A 16 3.39 -21.59 7.85
C ASN A 16 2.04 -20.94 7.49
N ARG A 17 1.83 -19.64 7.75
CA ARG A 17 0.54 -18.96 7.52
C ARG A 17 0.03 -19.11 6.08
N TYR A 18 0.92 -19.04 5.10
CA TYR A 18 0.57 -19.19 3.68
C TYR A 18 0.01 -20.58 3.34
N LYS A 19 0.44 -21.63 4.05
CA LYS A 19 -0.04 -23.01 3.81
C LYS A 19 -1.51 -23.18 4.19
N TYR A 20 -1.98 -22.42 5.16
CA TYR A 20 -3.35 -22.48 5.66
C TYR A 20 -4.24 -21.36 5.09
N PHE A 21 -3.72 -20.58 4.14
CA PHE A 21 -4.46 -19.52 3.49
C PHE A 21 -5.63 -20.09 2.68
N ARG A 22 -6.76 -19.38 2.71
CA ARG A 22 -7.96 -19.71 1.94
C ARG A 22 -8.55 -18.45 1.32
N TRP A 23 -8.99 -18.58 0.07
CA TRP A 23 -9.82 -17.58 -0.59
C TRP A 23 -11.23 -17.62 -0.01
N ASN A 24 -11.60 -16.55 0.67
CA ASN A 24 -12.97 -16.29 1.11
C ASN A 24 -13.35 -14.88 0.67
N ARG A 25 -14.63 -14.51 0.80
CA ARG A 25 -15.11 -13.19 0.35
C ARG A 25 -14.30 -12.02 0.95
N LYS A 26 -13.85 -12.15 2.20
CA LYS A 26 -13.06 -11.10 2.87
C LYS A 26 -11.63 -11.03 2.35
N THR A 27 -10.91 -12.16 2.29
CA THR A 27 -9.52 -12.20 1.84
C THR A 27 -9.41 -11.86 0.36
N ALA A 28 -10.34 -12.33 -0.48
CA ALA A 28 -10.41 -11.95 -1.89
C ALA A 28 -10.57 -10.43 -2.07
N PHE A 29 -11.49 -9.81 -1.32
CA PHE A 29 -11.73 -8.38 -1.39
C PHE A 29 -10.50 -7.57 -0.94
N VAL A 30 -9.89 -7.95 0.20
CA VAL A 30 -8.68 -7.28 0.71
C VAL A 30 -7.52 -7.42 -0.29
N SER A 31 -7.28 -8.62 -0.82
CA SER A 31 -6.24 -8.81 -1.82
C SER A 31 -6.49 -7.98 -3.08
N PHE A 32 -7.72 -7.95 -3.60
CA PHE A 32 -8.07 -7.12 -4.75
C PHE A 32 -7.83 -5.63 -4.50
N MET A 33 -8.25 -5.12 -3.33
CA MET A 33 -8.04 -3.72 -2.95
C MET A 33 -6.57 -3.32 -2.97
N TYR A 34 -5.70 -4.12 -2.33
CA TYR A 34 -4.29 -3.75 -2.19
C TYR A 34 -3.43 -4.11 -3.40
N ILE A 35 -3.81 -5.10 -4.21
CA ILE A 35 -3.06 -5.48 -5.42
C ILE A 35 -3.45 -4.58 -6.60
N ILE A 36 -4.71 -4.16 -6.71
CA ILE A 36 -5.22 -3.45 -7.88
C ILE A 36 -5.64 -2.03 -7.51
N VAL A 37 -6.64 -1.89 -6.63
CA VAL A 37 -7.30 -0.58 -6.41
C VAL A 37 -6.33 0.47 -5.89
N VAL A 38 -5.57 0.15 -4.84
CA VAL A 38 -4.64 1.11 -4.22
C VAL A 38 -3.51 1.49 -5.19
N PRO A 39 -2.78 0.55 -5.83
CA PRO A 39 -1.74 0.92 -6.80
C PRO A 39 -2.29 1.71 -7.99
N SER A 40 -3.43 1.31 -8.57
CA SER A 40 -4.04 2.02 -9.69
C SER A 40 -4.48 3.43 -9.31
N PHE A 41 -5.05 3.61 -8.12
CA PHE A 41 -5.45 4.92 -7.61
C PHE A 41 -4.24 5.84 -7.41
N VAL A 42 -3.17 5.34 -6.78
CA VAL A 42 -1.93 6.10 -6.59
C VAL A 42 -1.29 6.44 -7.93
N ALA A 43 -1.23 5.50 -8.87
CA ALA A 43 -0.70 5.74 -10.21
C ALA A 43 -1.51 6.82 -10.94
N TYR A 44 -2.84 6.73 -10.91
CA TYR A 44 -3.71 7.73 -11.52
C TYR A 44 -3.49 9.14 -10.95
N LEU A 45 -3.44 9.27 -9.61
CA LEU A 45 -3.15 10.56 -8.98
C LEU A 45 -1.76 11.07 -9.33
N GLY A 46 -0.76 10.18 -9.37
CA GLY A 46 0.59 10.50 -9.81
C GLY A 46 0.58 11.10 -11.21
N TYR A 47 0.04 10.40 -12.20
CA TYR A 47 -0.03 10.91 -13.57
C TYR A 47 -0.89 12.17 -13.73
N ALA A 48 -1.96 12.31 -12.95
CA ALA A 48 -2.82 13.49 -12.99
C ALA A 48 -2.11 14.73 -12.43
N THR A 49 -1.29 14.56 -11.40
CA THR A 49 -0.59 15.66 -10.69
C THR A 49 0.85 15.88 -11.15
N ASP A 50 1.38 14.97 -11.98
CA ASP A 50 2.71 15.09 -12.54
C ASP A 50 2.83 16.37 -13.39
N GLY A 51 3.84 17.18 -13.08
CA GLY A 51 4.05 18.50 -13.68
C GLY A 51 2.96 19.54 -13.38
N LEU A 52 1.97 19.25 -12.52
CA LEU A 52 0.89 20.21 -12.29
C LEU A 52 1.34 21.40 -11.43
N TRP A 53 2.24 21.16 -10.48
CA TRP A 53 2.58 22.12 -9.44
C TRP A 53 4.00 22.65 -9.60
N GLU A 54 4.14 23.93 -9.93
CA GLU A 54 5.43 24.62 -9.88
C GLU A 54 5.43 25.65 -8.76
N LEU A 55 6.31 25.49 -7.78
CA LEU A 55 6.39 26.43 -6.65
C LEU A 55 7.62 27.35 -6.74
N ARG A 56 8.46 27.16 -7.76
CA ARG A 56 9.72 27.87 -7.88
C ARG A 56 9.48 29.35 -8.18
N GLY A 57 9.88 30.22 -7.26
CA GLY A 57 9.86 31.68 -7.45
C GLY A 57 8.47 32.32 -7.54
N LYS A 58 7.38 31.59 -7.27
CA LYS A 58 6.02 32.16 -7.33
C LYS A 58 5.78 33.16 -6.19
N ARG A 59 5.06 34.25 -6.50
CA ARG A 59 4.70 35.35 -5.58
C ARG A 59 3.19 35.39 -5.36
N ARG A 60 2.74 36.15 -4.37
CA ARG A 60 1.30 36.34 -4.08
C ARG A 60 0.55 36.81 -5.33
N GLY A 61 -0.49 36.07 -5.70
CA GLY A 61 -1.32 36.36 -6.88
C GLY A 61 -0.95 35.57 -8.15
N ASN A 62 0.19 34.87 -8.18
CA ASN A 62 0.55 34.03 -9.32
C ASN A 62 -0.13 32.65 -9.23
N PRO A 63 -0.67 32.11 -10.34
CA PRO A 63 -1.27 30.78 -10.36
C PRO A 63 -0.20 29.72 -10.08
N ILE A 64 -0.50 28.72 -9.24
CA ILE A 64 0.44 27.66 -8.86
C ILE A 64 0.38 26.47 -9.83
N SER A 65 -0.81 26.20 -10.39
CA SER A 65 -1.03 25.20 -11.44
C SER A 65 -0.40 25.64 -12.75
N GLU A 66 0.25 24.72 -13.47
CA GLU A 66 0.70 24.90 -14.86
C GLU A 66 -0.42 24.66 -15.88
N ARG A 67 -1.46 23.89 -15.50
CA ARG A 67 -2.66 23.60 -16.33
C ARG A 67 -3.84 24.48 -15.95
#